data_AF-A0A3A6D2N5-F1
#
_entry.id   AF-A0A3A6D2N5-F1
#
_cell.length_a   1.000
_cell.length_b   1.000
_cell.length_c   1.000
_cell.angle_alpha   90.00
_cell.angle_beta   90.00
_cell.angle_gamma   90.00
#
_symmetry.space_group_name_H-M   'P 1'
#
loop_
_entity.id
_entity.type
_entity.pdbx_description
1 polymer ?
#
loop_
_entity_poly.entity_id
_entity_poly.type
_entity_poly.pdbx_seq_one_letter_code
_entity_poly.pdbx_strand_id
1 'polypeptide(L)'
;LWSTAMAIQMGEARYRNGLNDSYKEGLEQGLEQGIERGIRKGKEEGERQLLKRQIEKKYHEDATEWLKTLTSEQLIWISEQLFTCDTLSDLKQKATEKDE
;
A
#
# COMPACT_ATOMS: atom_id res chain seq x y z
N LEU A 1 -49.40 -7.77 27.22
CA LEU A 1 -49.31 -7.43 25.78
C LEU A 1 -48.62 -6.08 25.68
N TRP A 2 -47.56 -5.95 24.88
CA TRP A 2 -46.92 -4.66 24.64
C TRP A 2 -47.92 -3.74 23.90
N SER A 3 -47.99 -2.46 24.26
CA SER A 3 -48.88 -1.52 23.58
C SER A 3 -48.34 -1.17 22.19
N THR A 4 -49.22 -0.80 21.26
CA THR A 4 -48.84 -0.33 19.92
C THR A 4 -47.80 0.78 19.97
N ALA A 5 -47.92 1.70 20.94
CA ALA A 5 -46.96 2.78 21.15
C ALA A 5 -45.56 2.26 21.52
N MET A 6 -45.48 1.25 22.39
CA MET A 6 -44.20 0.67 22.79
C MET A 6 -43.53 -0.09 21.65
N ALA A 7 -44.32 -0.74 20.78
CA ALA A 7 -43.80 -1.39 19.57
C ALA A 7 -43.20 -0.38 18.57
N ILE A 8 -43.85 0.78 18.38
CA ILE A 8 -43.35 1.86 17.52
C ILE A 8 -42.05 2.44 18.08
N GLN A 9 -42.02 2.77 19.39
CA GLN A 9 -40.81 3.31 20.03
C GLN A 9 -39.62 2.35 19.93
N MET A 10 -39.83 1.05 20.15
CA MET A 10 -38.78 0.05 19.97
C MET A 10 -38.35 -0.12 18.51
N GLY A 11 -39.27 0.07 17.55
CA GLY A 11 -38.96 0.05 16.12
C GLY A 11 -38.07 1.22 15.73
N GLU A 12 -38.42 2.43 16.16
CA GLU A 12 -37.64 3.64 15.93
C GLU A 12 -36.26 3.56 16.59
N ALA A 13 -36.17 3.09 17.84
CA ALA A 13 -34.91 2.89 18.53
C ALA A 13 -33.99 1.91 17.77
N ARG A 14 -34.53 0.78 17.31
CA ARG A 14 -33.79 -0.19 16.50
C ARG A 14 -33.33 0.39 15.17
N TYR A 15 -34.19 1.14 14.48
CA TYR A 15 -33.84 1.78 13.21
C TYR A 15 -32.72 2.80 13.39
N ARG A 16 -32.82 3.67 14.41
CA ARG A 16 -31.77 4.66 14.72
C ARG A 16 -30.46 4.01 15.12
N ASN A 17 -30.52 2.95 15.94
CA ASN A 17 -29.32 2.21 16.32
C ASN A 17 -28.68 1.54 15.10
N GLY A 18 -29.44 0.85 14.27
CA GLY A 18 -28.92 0.21 13.05
C GLY A 18 -28.29 1.21 12.06
N LEU A 19 -28.88 2.40 11.89
CA LEU A 19 -28.26 3.48 11.11
C LEU A 19 -26.96 3.99 11.72
N ASN A 20 -26.89 4.15 13.04
CA ASN A 20 -25.68 4.60 13.72
C ASN A 20 -24.57 3.54 13.65
N ASP A 21 -24.93 2.27 13.85
CA ASP A 21 -24.00 1.15 13.81
C ASP A 21 -23.42 1.00 12.40
N SER A 22 -24.27 0.97 11.37
CA SER A 22 -23.80 0.93 9.97
C SER A 22 -22.95 2.13 9.57
N TYR A 23 -23.26 3.34 10.05
CA TYR A 23 -22.45 4.52 9.80
C TYR A 23 -21.05 4.40 10.44
N LYS A 24 -20.98 3.94 11.69
CA LYS A 24 -19.72 3.71 12.40
C LYS A 24 -18.88 2.64 11.72
N GLU A 25 -19.49 1.50 11.37
CA GLU A 25 -18.82 0.41 10.66
C GLU A 25 -18.24 0.90 9.33
N GLY A 26 -19.02 1.64 8.55
CA GLY A 26 -18.56 2.22 7.29
C GLY A 26 -17.41 3.21 7.47
N LEU A 27 -17.44 4.03 8.53
CA LEU A 27 -16.38 4.96 8.85
C LEU A 27 -15.09 4.24 9.28
N GLU A 28 -15.20 3.24 10.15
CA GLU A 28 -14.07 2.44 10.62
C GLU A 28 -13.41 1.69 9.47
N GLN A 29 -14.18 0.99 8.64
CA GLN A 29 -13.67 0.30 7.46
C GLN A 29 -13.02 1.26 6.46
N GLY A 30 -13.64 2.42 6.22
CA GLY A 30 -13.09 3.43 5.32
C GLY A 30 -11.75 3.98 5.82
N LEU A 31 -11.65 4.24 7.13
CA LEU A 31 -10.43 4.72 7.76
C LEU A 31 -9.32 3.66 7.73
N GLU A 32 -9.62 2.42 8.11
CA GLU A 32 -8.67 1.31 8.11
C GLU A 32 -8.10 1.07 6.71
N GLN A 33 -8.96 0.94 5.69
CA GLN A 33 -8.53 0.77 4.31
C GLN A 33 -7.76 2.00 3.78
N GLY A 34 -8.10 3.20 4.25
CA GLY A 34 -7.41 4.43 3.89
C GLY A 34 -5.98 4.45 4.43
N ILE A 35 -5.83 4.15 5.73
CA ILE A 35 -4.55 4.08 6.42
C ILE A 35 -3.67 2.98 5.83
N GLU A 36 -4.20 1.77 5.65
CA GLU A 36 -3.43 0.64 5.10
C GLU A 36 -2.92 0.95 3.69
N ARG A 37 -3.77 1.48 2.81
CA ARG A 37 -3.36 1.89 1.46
C ARG A 37 -2.32 3.00 1.49
N GLY A 38 -2.47 3.98 2.39
CA GLY A 38 -1.53 5.08 2.56
C GLY A 38 -0.16 4.59 3.00
N ILE A 39 -0.11 3.75 4.04
CA ILE A 39 1.12 3.16 4.57
C ILE A 39 1.83 2.33 3.49
N ARG A 40 1.10 1.45 2.79
CA ARG A 40 1.68 0.61 1.73
C ARG A 40 2.30 1.45 0.61
N LYS A 41 1.55 2.44 0.08
CA LYS A 41 2.06 3.33 -0.97
C LYS A 41 3.27 4.15 -0.49
N GLY A 42 3.22 4.65 0.75
CA GLY A 42 4.32 5.41 1.34
C GLY A 42 5.59 4.58 1.48
N LYS A 43 5.46 3.31 1.88
CA LYS A 43 6.59 2.38 1.98
C LYS A 43 7.21 2.09 0.61
N GLU A 44 6.38 1.76 -0.39
CA GLU A 44 6.84 1.48 -1.76
C GLU A 44 7.55 2.69 -2.39
N GLU A 45 6.99 3.89 -2.24
CA GLU A 45 7.61 5.13 -2.73
C GLU A 45 8.93 5.41 -2.00
N GLY A 46 8.98 5.20 -0.68
CA GLY A 46 10.19 5.35 0.12
C GLY A 46 11.31 4.39 -0.31
N GLU A 47 10.98 3.12 -0.58
CA GLU A 47 11.91 2.12 -1.10
C GLU A 47 12.47 2.52 -2.47
N ARG A 48 11.61 2.98 -3.40
CA ARG A 48 12.05 3.46 -4.72
C ARG A 48 12.98 4.67 -4.59
N GLN A 49 12.64 5.65 -3.74
CA GLN A 49 13.47 6.83 -3.53
C GLN A 49 14.83 6.48 -2.91
N LEU A 50 14.86 5.53 -1.98
CA LEU A 50 16.10 5.06 -1.37
C LEU A 50 16.99 4.37 -2.41
N LEU A 51 16.43 3.44 -3.18
CA LEU A 51 17.14 2.74 -4.25
C LEU A 51 17.67 3.69 -5.31
N LYS A 52 16.87 4.69 -5.71
CA LYS A 52 17.30 5.74 -6.62
C LYS A 52 18.59 6.40 -6.14
N ARG A 53 18.60 6.88 -4.89
CA ARG A 53 19.78 7.54 -4.30
C ARG A 53 20.99 6.60 -4.20
N GLN A 54 20.76 5.32 -3.92
CA GLN A 54 21.84 4.33 -3.86
C GLN A 54 22.44 4.05 -5.25
N ILE A 55 21.60 3.93 -6.28
CA ILE A 55 22.02 3.75 -7.67
C ILE A 55 22.78 4.97 -8.16
N GLU A 56 22.25 6.18 -7.97
CA GLU A 56 22.92 7.43 -8.34
C GLU A 56 24.30 7.56 -7.66
N LYS A 57 24.42 7.12 -6.41
CA LYS A 57 25.71 7.15 -5.69
C LYS A 57 26.70 6.09 -6.16
N LYS A 58 26.24 4.87 -6.45
CA LYS A 58 27.11 3.74 -6.79
C LYS A 58 27.50 3.74 -8.28
N TYR A 59 26.53 3.98 -9.15
CA TYR A 59 26.69 3.85 -10.60
C TYR A 59 26.76 5.20 -11.31
N HIS A 60 26.46 6.32 -10.63
CA HIS A 60 26.43 7.66 -11.22
C HIS A 60 25.44 7.80 -12.38
N GLU A 61 24.39 6.98 -12.38
CA GLU A 61 23.34 6.94 -13.40
C GLU A 61 21.96 7.23 -12.77
N ASP A 62 21.08 7.89 -13.53
CA ASP A 62 19.68 8.07 -13.14
C ASP A 62 18.85 6.83 -13.48
N ALA A 63 18.26 6.24 -12.46
CA ALA A 63 17.41 5.06 -12.55
C ALA A 63 15.91 5.37 -12.35
N THR A 64 15.50 6.65 -12.32
CA THR A 64 14.13 7.06 -11.96
C THR A 64 13.05 6.36 -12.80
N GLU A 65 13.18 6.35 -14.12
CA GLU A 65 12.16 5.75 -14.99
C GLU A 65 12.15 4.23 -14.91
N TRP A 66 13.33 3.60 -14.83
CA TRP A 66 13.42 2.15 -14.63
C TRP A 66 12.83 1.73 -13.28
N LEU A 67 13.14 2.45 -12.20
CA LEU A 67 12.59 2.14 -10.89
C LEU A 67 11.07 2.26 -10.84
N LYS A 68 10.41 3.03 -11.70
CA LYS A 68 8.93 3.10 -11.75
C LYS A 68 8.30 1.88 -12.40
N THR A 69 9.00 1.16 -13.28
CA THR A 69 8.46 -0.01 -13.99
C THR A 69 8.46 -1.28 -13.15
N LEU A 70 9.14 -1.27 -11.99
CA LEU A 70 9.39 -2.47 -11.19
C LEU A 70 8.28 -2.76 -10.17
N THR A 71 8.08 -4.03 -9.87
CA THR A 71 7.21 -4.51 -8.79
C THR A 71 7.89 -4.41 -7.43
N SER A 72 7.11 -4.47 -6.34
CA SER A 72 7.64 -4.39 -4.97
C SER A 72 8.64 -5.54 -4.67
N GLU A 73 8.42 -6.73 -5.23
CA GLU A 73 9.35 -7.87 -5.09
C GLU A 73 10.67 -7.63 -5.82
N GLN A 74 10.62 -7.03 -7.02
CA GLN A 74 11.81 -6.66 -7.78
C GLN A 74 12.62 -5.59 -7.05
N LEU A 75 11.97 -4.61 -6.40
CA LEU A 75 12.66 -3.60 -5.59
C LEU A 75 13.42 -4.23 -4.41
N ILE A 76 12.80 -5.17 -3.68
CA ILE A 76 13.46 -5.88 -2.58
C ILE A 76 14.66 -6.64 -3.11
N TRP A 77 14.50 -7.42 -4.19
CA TRP A 77 15.60 -8.19 -4.76
C TRP A 77 16.74 -7.30 -5.27
N ILE A 78 16.43 -6.18 -5.93
CA ILE A 78 17.43 -5.20 -6.36
C ILE A 78 18.17 -4.65 -5.15
N SER A 79 17.49 -4.37 -4.03
CA SER A 79 18.15 -3.86 -2.82
C SER A 79 19.23 -4.82 -2.28
N GLU A 80 19.02 -6.13 -2.40
CA GLU A 80 19.97 -7.15 -2.01
C GLU A 80 21.14 -7.29 -3.01
N GLN A 81 20.85 -7.17 -4.32
CA GLN A 81 21.84 -7.31 -5.38
C GLN A 81 22.57 -6.01 -5.75
N LEU A 82 22.10 -4.86 -5.26
CA LEU A 82 22.67 -3.56 -5.57
C LEU A 82 24.16 -3.50 -5.19
N PHE A 83 24.57 -4.21 -4.14
CA PHE A 83 25.96 -4.22 -3.71
C PHE A 83 26.80 -5.32 -4.37
N THR A 84 26.19 -6.32 -5.01
CA THR A 84 26.88 -7.43 -5.67
C THR A 84 27.18 -7.17 -7.14
N CYS A 85 26.41 -6.30 -7.80
CA CYS A 85 26.62 -5.95 -9.21
C CYS A 85 27.64 -4.81 -9.35
N ASP A 86 28.48 -4.87 -10.39
CA ASP A 86 29.49 -3.84 -10.67
C ASP A 86 28.93 -2.70 -11.51
N THR A 87 27.94 -2.97 -12.36
CA THR A 87 27.28 -1.98 -13.22
C THR A 87 25.76 -1.97 -13.06
N LEU A 88 25.14 -0.83 -13.41
CA LEU A 88 23.67 -0.73 -13.45
C LEU A 88 23.07 -1.62 -14.54
N SER A 89 23.79 -1.86 -15.63
CA SER A 89 23.34 -2.74 -16.71
C SER A 89 23.20 -4.18 -16.22
N ASP A 90 24.18 -4.70 -15.48
CA ASP A 90 24.14 -6.07 -14.93
C ASP A 90 22.97 -6.23 -13.96
N LEU A 91 22.73 -5.20 -13.14
CA LEU A 91 21.63 -5.17 -12.18
C LEU A 91 20.26 -5.18 -12.89
N LYS A 92 20.11 -4.40 -13.97
CA LYS A 92 18.90 -4.36 -14.81
C LYS A 92 18.65 -5.70 -15.49
N GLN A 93 19.68 -6.29 -16.07
CA GLN A 93 19.58 -7.57 -16.78
C GLN A 93 19.11 -8.69 -15.83
N LYS A 94 19.75 -8.83 -14.67
CA LYS A 94 19.36 -9.85 -13.69
C LYS A 94 17.98 -9.63 -13.09
N ALA A 95 17.53 -8.37 -12.99
CA ALA A 95 16.18 -8.05 -12.56
C ALA A 95 15.12 -8.53 -13.58
N THR A 96 15.42 -8.46 -14.88
CA THR A 96 14.53 -8.95 -15.95
C THR A 96 14.59 -10.46 -16.16
N GLU A 97 15.73 -11.11 -15.92
CA GLU A 97 15.89 -12.57 -16.04
C GLU A 97 15.09 -13.34 -14.98
N LYS A 98 14.72 -12.71 -13.87
CA LYS A 98 13.90 -13.32 -12.81
C LYS A 98 12.41 -13.37 -13.17
N ASP A 99 12.00 -12.73 -14.26
CA ASP A 99 10.61 -12.74 -14.74
C ASP A 99 10.32 -13.96 -15.68
N GLU A 100 11.35 -14.73 -16.10
CA GLU A 100 11.23 -16.00 -16.86
C GLU A 100 11.32 -17.25 -15.95
#